data_AF-A0A926M5J9-F1
#
_entry.id   AF-A0A926M5J9-F1
#
_cell.length_a   1.000
_cell.length_b   1.000
_cell.length_c   1.000
_cell.angle_alpha   90.00
_cell.angle_beta   90.00
_cell.angle_gamma   90.00
#
_symmetry.space_group_name_H-M   'P 1'
#
loop_
_entity.id
_entity.type
_entity.pdbx_description
1 polymer ?
#
loop_
_entity_poly.entity_id
_entity_poly.type
_entity_poly.pdbx_seq_one_letter_code
_entity_poly.pdbx_strand_id
1 'polypeptide(L)'
;PLNEKDIQKYLDMRKPGTSRFVTQRKEDDKVSILSGVFDGKTTGTPILLLIWNKDQKSKDYAEIKNKFRPGHADITYFLKYGIRDYRGGGRSSARETASRVAAGAVARKVIAHILKKKISIQGAVTQIGKLSINPKHFNWNEVRKNNFFCPDKKIISTWEEYLDVTRKNGTSLGAKILVNAKNVPSGLGEPIYGKLDV
;
A
#
# COMPACT_ATOMS: atom_id res chain seq x y z
N PRO A 1 14.46 -6.97 -17.97
CA PRO A 1 13.11 -7.19 -18.57
C PRO A 1 12.00 -6.65 -17.66
N LEU A 2 11.01 -5.96 -18.24
CA LEU A 2 9.89 -5.36 -17.53
C LEU A 2 8.67 -5.31 -18.46
N ASN A 3 7.49 -5.65 -17.94
CA ASN A 3 6.20 -5.44 -18.60
C ASN A 3 5.10 -5.14 -17.56
N GLU A 4 3.89 -4.78 -17.99
CA GLU A 4 2.78 -4.46 -17.07
C GLU A 4 2.44 -5.63 -16.13
N LYS A 5 2.52 -6.89 -16.60
CA LYS A 5 2.16 -8.07 -15.79
C LYS A 5 3.08 -8.24 -14.57
N ASP A 6 4.34 -7.83 -14.68
CA ASP A 6 5.28 -7.80 -13.56
C ASP A 6 4.80 -6.89 -12.42
N ILE A 7 4.08 -5.82 -12.77
CA ILE A 7 3.61 -4.77 -11.86
C ILE A 7 2.19 -5.08 -11.39
N GLN A 8 1.31 -5.51 -12.31
CA GLN A 8 -0.12 -5.68 -12.10
C GLN A 8 -0.42 -6.60 -10.92
N LYS A 9 0.32 -7.70 -10.76
CA LYS A 9 0.15 -8.63 -9.63
C LYS A 9 0.23 -7.96 -8.24
N TYR A 10 1.01 -6.89 -8.09
CA TYR A 10 1.12 -6.14 -6.84
C TYR A 10 0.01 -5.09 -6.70
N LEU A 11 -0.40 -4.48 -7.81
CA LEU A 11 -1.56 -3.59 -7.84
C LEU A 11 -2.85 -4.34 -7.52
N ASP A 12 -2.99 -5.57 -8.03
CA ASP A 12 -4.12 -6.45 -7.72
C ASP A 12 -4.20 -6.83 -6.24
N MET A 13 -3.06 -6.87 -5.54
CA MET A 13 -3.03 -7.07 -4.09
C MET A 13 -3.41 -5.79 -3.31
N ARG A 14 -3.11 -4.62 -3.88
CA ARG A 14 -3.40 -3.31 -3.27
C ARG A 14 -4.84 -2.86 -3.49
N LYS A 15 -5.45 -3.27 -4.60
CA LYS A 15 -6.73 -2.72 -5.06
C LYS A 15 -7.81 -2.79 -3.97
N PRO A 16 -8.70 -1.77 -3.91
CA PRO A 16 -9.83 -1.78 -2.99
C PRO A 16 -10.85 -2.88 -3.36
N GLY A 17 -11.81 -3.11 -2.48
CA GLY A 17 -12.94 -4.02 -2.75
C GLY A 17 -12.59 -5.51 -2.72
N THR A 18 -11.42 -5.89 -2.20
CA THR A 18 -11.00 -7.29 -2.09
C THR A 18 -11.69 -8.04 -0.95
N SER A 19 -12.25 -7.33 0.04
CA SER A 19 -13.00 -7.93 1.14
C SER A 19 -14.04 -6.96 1.71
N ARG A 20 -14.96 -7.46 2.55
CA ARG A 20 -15.93 -6.65 3.29
C ARG A 20 -15.29 -5.68 4.31
N PHE A 21 -14.03 -5.91 4.68
CA PHE A 21 -13.30 -5.13 5.69
C PHE A 21 -12.56 -3.92 5.11
N VAL A 22 -12.36 -3.86 3.79
CA VAL A 22 -11.72 -2.73 3.10
C VAL A 22 -12.74 -1.80 2.45
N THR A 23 -12.28 -0.68 1.88
CA THR A 23 -13.14 0.21 1.09
C THR A 23 -13.79 -0.53 -0.08
N GLN A 24 -15.06 -0.24 -0.35
CA GLN A 24 -15.87 -0.89 -1.38
C GLN A 24 -15.78 -0.20 -2.76
N ARG A 25 -14.84 0.74 -2.92
CA ARG A 25 -14.56 1.36 -4.23
C ARG A 25 -14.11 0.31 -5.22
N LYS A 26 -14.51 0.47 -6.48
CA LYS A 26 -14.13 -0.41 -7.57
C LYS A 26 -13.12 0.32 -8.46
N GLU A 27 -11.86 0.16 -8.14
CA GLU A 27 -10.75 0.64 -8.97
C GLU A 27 -10.03 -0.57 -9.56
N ASP A 28 -9.88 -0.59 -10.89
CA ASP A 28 -9.22 -1.69 -11.60
C ASP A 28 -7.70 -1.72 -11.35
N ASP A 29 -7.12 -0.58 -10.93
CA ASP A 29 -5.68 -0.38 -10.79
C ASP A 29 -4.86 -0.87 -11.99
N LYS A 30 -5.40 -0.72 -13.20
CA LYS A 30 -4.70 -1.14 -14.41
C LYS A 30 -3.54 -0.20 -14.69
N VAL A 31 -2.32 -0.75 -14.72
CA VAL A 31 -1.12 0.00 -15.07
C VAL A 31 -0.87 -0.02 -16.57
N SER A 32 -0.33 1.07 -17.10
CA SER A 32 0.23 1.17 -18.45
C SER A 32 1.63 1.74 -18.38
N ILE A 33 2.58 1.11 -19.08
CA ILE A 33 3.93 1.66 -19.22
C ILE A 33 3.95 2.56 -20.44
N LEU A 34 4.25 3.84 -20.24
CA LEU A 34 4.20 4.85 -21.31
C LEU A 34 5.59 5.24 -21.85
N SER A 35 6.66 4.93 -21.12
CA SER A 35 8.04 5.23 -21.53
C SER A 35 9.05 4.32 -20.85
N GLY A 36 10.31 4.37 -21.30
CA GLY A 36 11.44 3.72 -20.63
C GLY A 36 11.53 2.21 -20.81
N VAL A 37 10.65 1.61 -21.62
CA VAL A 37 10.64 0.19 -21.97
C VAL A 37 10.49 0.03 -23.48
N PHE A 38 11.35 -0.78 -24.08
CA PHE A 38 11.33 -1.17 -25.49
C PHE A 38 11.55 -2.68 -25.59
N ASP A 39 10.72 -3.40 -26.35
CA ASP A 39 10.74 -4.86 -26.49
C ASP A 39 10.84 -5.62 -25.15
N GLY A 40 10.08 -5.16 -24.15
CA GLY A 40 10.06 -5.76 -22.82
C GLY A 40 11.35 -5.59 -22.02
N LYS A 41 12.25 -4.71 -22.43
CA LYS A 41 13.50 -4.35 -21.75
C LYS A 41 13.52 -2.88 -21.39
N THR A 42 14.06 -2.55 -20.23
CA THR A 42 14.23 -1.17 -19.80
C THR A 42 15.34 -0.52 -20.63
N THR A 43 15.13 0.71 -21.08
CA THR A 43 16.09 1.45 -21.93
C THR A 43 17.14 2.23 -21.14
N GLY A 44 17.01 2.29 -19.82
CA GLY A 44 17.82 3.15 -18.95
C GLY A 44 17.30 4.58 -18.81
N THR A 45 16.26 4.95 -19.57
CA THR A 45 15.59 6.26 -19.46
C THR A 45 14.41 6.19 -18.47
N PRO A 46 13.83 7.34 -18.06
CA PRO A 46 12.70 7.37 -17.13
C PRO A 46 11.52 6.49 -17.58
N ILE A 47 10.98 5.72 -16.63
CA ILE A 47 9.83 4.83 -16.84
C ILE A 47 8.58 5.52 -16.30
N LEU A 48 7.69 5.94 -17.21
CA LEU A 48 6.39 6.51 -16.86
C LEU A 48 5.35 5.40 -16.70
N LEU A 49 4.72 5.33 -15.53
CA LEU A 49 3.63 4.42 -15.22
C LEU A 49 2.33 5.22 -15.04
N LEU A 50 1.30 4.88 -15.81
CA LEU A 50 -0.02 5.49 -15.71
C LEU A 50 -1.02 4.51 -15.10
N ILE A 51 -1.80 5.00 -14.13
CA ILE A 51 -2.91 4.28 -13.50
C ILE A 51 -4.12 5.21 -13.50
N TRP A 52 -5.18 4.84 -14.22
CA TRP A 52 -6.40 5.65 -14.32
C TRP A 52 -7.26 5.54 -13.05
N ASN A 53 -7.95 6.63 -12.69
CA ASN A 53 -9.01 6.61 -11.67
C ASN A 53 -10.35 6.51 -12.40
N LYS A 54 -11.17 5.50 -12.07
CA LYS A 54 -12.48 5.30 -12.72
C LYS A 54 -13.66 5.60 -11.82
N ASP A 55 -13.53 5.47 -10.50
CA ASP A 55 -14.65 5.58 -9.54
C ASP A 55 -14.52 6.85 -8.67
N GLN A 56 -14.40 8.02 -9.34
CA GLN A 56 -14.38 9.31 -8.64
C GLN A 56 -15.81 9.77 -8.31
N LYS A 57 -16.24 9.50 -7.08
CA LYS A 57 -17.51 10.02 -6.55
C LYS A 57 -17.33 11.40 -5.92
N SER A 58 -17.50 12.44 -6.73
CA SER A 58 -17.35 13.84 -6.30
C SER A 58 -18.44 14.30 -5.33
N LYS A 59 -19.62 13.65 -5.35
CA LYS A 59 -20.82 14.08 -4.60
C LYS A 59 -20.72 13.85 -3.09
N ASP A 60 -19.98 12.84 -2.65
CA ASP A 60 -19.85 12.45 -1.24
C ASP A 60 -19.07 13.47 -0.38
N TYR A 61 -18.54 14.53 -0.99
CA TYR A 61 -17.61 15.47 -0.36
C TYR A 61 -18.17 16.88 -0.15
N ALA A 62 -19.44 17.13 -0.49
CA ALA A 62 -20.05 18.46 -0.36
C ALA A 62 -20.07 18.96 1.09
N GLU A 63 -20.35 18.08 2.05
CA GLU A 63 -20.46 18.43 3.47
C GLU A 63 -19.11 18.79 4.13
N ILE A 64 -17.99 18.32 3.55
CA ILE A 64 -16.64 18.59 4.07
C ILE A 64 -15.96 19.77 3.38
N LYS A 65 -16.63 20.42 2.43
CA LYS A 65 -16.12 21.60 1.71
C LYS A 65 -15.70 22.73 2.64
N ASN A 66 -16.47 22.93 3.72
CA ASN A 66 -16.25 24.00 4.70
C ASN A 66 -15.75 23.49 6.05
N LYS A 67 -15.30 22.23 6.14
CA LYS A 67 -14.81 21.60 7.38
C LYS A 67 -13.40 21.04 7.18
N PHE A 68 -12.55 21.22 8.19
CA PHE A 68 -11.27 20.54 8.28
C PHE A 68 -11.43 19.26 9.10
N ARG A 69 -11.10 18.09 8.55
CA ARG A 69 -11.25 16.82 9.26
C ARG A 69 -10.09 16.63 10.24
N PRO A 70 -10.35 16.34 11.53
CA PRO A 70 -9.31 15.99 12.48
C PRO A 70 -8.47 14.80 11.98
N GLY A 71 -7.15 14.87 12.12
CA GLY A 71 -6.22 13.83 11.67
C GLY A 71 -5.94 13.80 10.17
N HIS A 72 -6.59 14.63 9.35
CA HIS A 72 -6.31 14.78 7.92
C HIS A 72 -5.45 16.01 7.64
N ALA A 73 -4.83 16.02 6.46
CA ALA A 73 -3.96 17.11 6.00
C ALA A 73 -4.74 18.37 5.57
N ASP A 74 -6.05 18.45 5.82
CA ASP A 74 -6.92 19.49 5.27
C ASP A 74 -6.47 20.91 5.69
N ILE A 75 -6.32 21.15 7.00
CA ILE A 75 -5.94 22.46 7.54
C ILE A 75 -4.49 22.82 7.20
N THR A 76 -3.58 21.85 7.28
CA THR A 76 -2.15 22.10 7.02
C THR A 76 -1.88 22.42 5.55
N TYR A 77 -2.61 21.80 4.62
CA TYR A 77 -2.55 22.18 3.20
C TYR A 77 -3.09 23.58 2.96
N PHE A 78 -4.25 23.90 3.55
CA PHE A 78 -4.84 25.22 3.41
C PHE A 78 -3.91 26.32 3.93
N LEU A 79 -3.34 26.15 5.13
CA LEU A 79 -2.41 27.12 5.71
C LEU A 79 -1.11 27.24 4.92
N LYS A 80 -0.60 26.14 4.35
CA LYS A 80 0.67 26.15 3.61
C LYS A 80 0.55 26.71 2.19
N TYR A 81 -0.52 26.39 1.48
CA TYR A 81 -0.65 26.67 0.05
C TYR A 81 -1.79 27.64 -0.30
N GLY A 82 -2.62 28.04 0.67
CA GLY A 82 -3.80 28.87 0.44
C GLY A 82 -4.95 28.16 -0.29
N ILE A 83 -4.74 26.94 -0.78
CA ILE A 83 -5.71 26.15 -1.54
C ILE A 83 -5.81 24.73 -0.97
N ARG A 84 -7.05 24.22 -0.90
CA ARG A 84 -7.34 22.86 -0.44
C ARG A 84 -8.34 22.18 -1.36
N ASP A 85 -7.96 21.03 -1.92
CA ASP A 85 -8.91 20.13 -2.54
C ASP A 85 -9.64 19.29 -1.47
N TYR A 86 -10.81 19.77 -1.05
CA TYR A 86 -11.62 19.13 -0.03
C TYR A 86 -12.11 17.72 -0.42
N ARG A 87 -12.04 17.33 -1.70
CA ARG A 87 -12.45 15.99 -2.16
C ARG A 87 -11.46 14.89 -1.69
N GLY A 88 -10.36 15.27 -1.06
CA GLY A 88 -9.35 14.32 -0.58
C GLY A 88 -8.57 13.66 -1.72
N GLY A 89 -8.45 14.34 -2.86
CA GLY A 89 -7.59 13.98 -3.97
C GLY A 89 -6.14 14.43 -3.77
N GLY A 90 -5.27 14.07 -4.72
CA GLY A 90 -3.88 14.53 -4.73
C GLY A 90 -2.97 13.84 -3.71
N ARG A 91 -1.95 14.57 -3.23
CA ARG A 91 -0.82 14.03 -2.45
C ARG A 91 -1.20 13.47 -1.07
N SER A 92 -2.27 13.95 -0.46
CA SER A 92 -2.77 13.44 0.83
C SER A 92 -3.70 12.24 0.67
N SER A 93 -4.00 11.81 -0.56
CA SER A 93 -4.91 10.70 -0.82
C SER A 93 -4.20 9.36 -0.66
N ALA A 94 -4.89 8.39 -0.05
CA ALA A 94 -4.44 7.00 -0.07
C ALA A 94 -4.32 6.43 -1.49
N ARG A 95 -4.90 7.08 -2.51
CA ARG A 95 -4.71 6.71 -3.93
C ARG A 95 -3.25 6.77 -4.37
N GLU A 96 -2.45 7.67 -3.80
CA GLU A 96 -1.02 7.80 -4.12
C GLU A 96 -0.24 6.50 -3.85
N THR A 97 -0.71 5.66 -2.93
CA THR A 97 -0.11 4.34 -2.66
C THR A 97 -0.11 3.42 -3.89
N ALA A 98 -1.02 3.60 -4.86
CA ALA A 98 -1.00 2.86 -6.11
C ALA A 98 0.30 3.12 -6.90
N SER A 99 0.71 4.38 -6.97
CA SER A 99 1.98 4.78 -7.60
C SER A 99 3.19 4.18 -6.87
N ARG A 100 3.17 4.17 -5.52
CA ARG A 100 4.24 3.55 -4.71
C ARG A 100 4.35 2.05 -4.92
N VAL A 101 3.20 1.36 -4.99
CA VAL A 101 3.18 -0.09 -5.25
C VAL A 101 3.69 -0.40 -6.66
N ALA A 102 3.30 0.40 -7.65
CA ALA A 102 3.77 0.25 -9.02
C ALA A 102 5.29 0.46 -9.13
N ALA A 103 5.82 1.54 -8.54
CA ALA A 103 7.25 1.80 -8.47
C ALA A 103 8.00 0.71 -7.67
N GLY A 104 7.43 0.26 -6.55
CA GLY A 104 7.98 -0.82 -5.74
C GLY A 104 8.07 -2.16 -6.47
N ALA A 105 7.14 -2.45 -7.39
CA ALA A 105 7.22 -3.63 -8.26
C ALA A 105 8.41 -3.56 -9.23
N VAL A 106 8.67 -2.38 -9.81
CA VAL A 106 9.86 -2.14 -10.64
C VAL A 106 11.14 -2.28 -9.79
N ALA A 107 11.19 -1.65 -8.62
CA ALA A 107 12.32 -1.73 -7.71
C ALA A 107 12.66 -3.18 -7.32
N ARG A 108 11.64 -4.03 -7.06
CA ARG A 108 11.85 -5.46 -6.80
C ARG A 108 12.55 -6.18 -7.94
N LYS A 109 12.24 -5.87 -9.20
CA LYS A 109 12.94 -6.45 -10.37
C LYS A 109 14.37 -5.94 -10.48
N VAL A 110 14.58 -4.65 -10.25
CA VAL A 110 15.92 -4.05 -10.26
C VAL A 110 16.81 -4.67 -9.19
N ILE A 111 16.32 -4.77 -7.94
CA ILE A 111 17.04 -5.40 -6.82
C ILE A 111 17.39 -6.85 -7.16
N ALA A 112 16.42 -7.65 -7.65
CA ALA A 112 16.67 -9.04 -8.02
C ALA A 112 17.69 -9.17 -9.16
N HIS A 113 17.69 -8.23 -10.10
CA HIS A 113 18.63 -8.20 -11.22
C HIS A 113 20.06 -7.83 -10.76
N ILE A 114 20.22 -6.73 -10.02
CA ILE A 114 21.51 -6.24 -9.55
C ILE A 114 22.18 -7.25 -8.62
N LEU A 115 21.42 -7.75 -7.64
CA LEU A 115 21.99 -8.64 -6.63
C LEU A 115 22.17 -10.07 -7.11
N LYS A 116 21.62 -10.42 -8.28
CA LYS A 116 21.61 -11.78 -8.85
C LYS A 116 21.14 -12.84 -7.83
N LYS A 117 20.35 -12.42 -6.84
CA LYS A 117 19.88 -13.22 -5.70
C LYS A 117 18.41 -12.91 -5.45
N LYS A 118 17.68 -13.94 -5.02
CA LYS A 118 16.27 -13.82 -4.67
C LYS A 118 16.13 -13.31 -3.23
N ILE A 119 15.91 -12.01 -3.08
CA ILE A 119 15.49 -11.39 -1.83
C ILE A 119 13.98 -11.60 -1.65
N SER A 120 13.57 -12.07 -0.48
CA SER A 120 12.15 -12.13 -0.10
C SER A 120 11.80 -10.89 0.71
N ILE A 121 10.93 -10.02 0.18
CA ILE A 121 10.38 -8.87 0.92
C ILE A 121 8.89 -9.12 1.11
N GLN A 122 8.49 -9.36 2.36
CA GLN A 122 7.14 -9.74 2.76
C GLN A 122 6.63 -8.78 3.84
N GLY A 123 5.31 -8.63 3.92
CA GLY A 123 4.65 -7.87 4.97
C GLY A 123 3.48 -8.66 5.56
N ALA A 124 3.17 -8.43 6.83
CA ALA A 124 2.07 -9.08 7.52
C ALA A 124 1.46 -8.15 8.57
N VAL A 125 0.13 -8.20 8.75
CA VAL A 125 -0.54 -7.49 9.84
C VAL A 125 -0.39 -8.31 11.11
N THR A 126 0.15 -7.70 12.17
CA THR A 126 0.45 -8.36 13.44
C THR A 126 -0.41 -7.85 14.61
N GLN A 127 -1.16 -6.76 14.41
CA GLN A 127 -2.07 -6.21 15.42
C GLN A 127 -3.16 -5.38 14.74
N ILE A 128 -4.39 -5.48 15.24
CA ILE A 128 -5.51 -4.60 14.91
C ILE A 128 -6.07 -4.01 16.21
N GLY A 129 -6.11 -2.69 16.32
CA GLY A 129 -6.47 -2.01 17.56
C GLY A 129 -5.61 -2.49 18.73
N LYS A 130 -6.24 -3.05 19.76
CA LYS A 130 -5.57 -3.59 20.95
C LYS A 130 -5.19 -5.07 20.84
N LEU A 131 -5.60 -5.76 19.77
CA LEU A 131 -5.48 -7.21 19.64
C LEU A 131 -4.30 -7.60 18.76
N SER A 132 -3.27 -8.17 19.37
CA SER A 132 -2.04 -8.64 18.70
C SER A 132 -2.08 -10.14 18.44
N ILE A 133 -1.42 -10.58 17.37
CA ILE A 133 -1.22 -12.02 17.08
C ILE A 133 -0.46 -12.71 18.22
N ASN A 134 -0.59 -14.04 18.31
CA ASN A 134 0.32 -14.83 19.11
C ASN A 134 1.59 -15.16 18.29
N PRO A 135 2.79 -14.71 18.70
CA PRO A 135 4.02 -14.98 17.95
C PRO A 135 4.30 -16.48 17.75
N LYS A 136 3.83 -17.35 18.65
CA LYS A 136 4.00 -18.81 18.54
C LYS A 136 3.24 -19.43 17.36
N HIS A 137 2.21 -18.75 16.84
CA HIS A 137 1.44 -19.22 15.68
C HIS A 137 1.88 -18.55 14.37
N PHE A 138 2.95 -17.74 14.40
CA PHE A 138 3.38 -16.99 13.22
C PHE A 138 3.76 -17.93 12.07
N ASN A 139 3.03 -17.81 10.95
CA ASN A 139 3.31 -18.57 9.73
C ASN A 139 3.18 -17.72 8.46
N TRP A 140 4.28 -17.53 7.74
CA TRP A 140 4.30 -16.80 6.47
C TRP A 140 3.37 -17.38 5.40
N ASN A 141 3.09 -18.69 5.45
CA ASN A 141 2.21 -19.35 4.48
C ASN A 141 0.74 -18.99 4.67
N GLU A 142 0.34 -18.49 5.84
CA GLU A 142 -1.04 -18.09 6.12
C GLU A 142 -1.36 -16.67 5.69
N VAL A 143 -0.34 -15.80 5.57
CA VAL A 143 -0.49 -14.36 5.26
C VAL A 143 -1.34 -14.12 4.02
N ARG A 144 -1.21 -14.93 2.96
CA ARG A 144 -1.97 -14.71 1.71
C ARG A 144 -3.27 -15.52 1.61
N LYS A 145 -3.63 -16.26 2.66
CA LYS A 145 -4.82 -17.12 2.68
C LYS A 145 -6.02 -16.49 3.39
N ASN A 146 -5.88 -15.26 3.88
CA ASN A 146 -6.93 -14.57 4.61
C ASN A 146 -6.98 -13.08 4.23
N ASN A 147 -8.11 -12.44 4.54
CA ASN A 147 -8.39 -11.05 4.16
C ASN A 147 -7.60 -10.00 4.95
N PHE A 148 -6.89 -10.40 6.01
CA PHE A 148 -6.18 -9.51 6.92
C PHE A 148 -4.68 -9.45 6.66
N PHE A 149 -4.17 -10.27 5.75
CA PHE A 149 -2.72 -10.47 5.59
C PHE A 149 -2.03 -10.89 6.90
N CYS A 150 -2.73 -11.69 7.72
CA CYS A 150 -2.28 -12.09 9.04
C CYS A 150 -1.51 -13.42 9.00
N PRO A 151 -0.40 -13.56 9.75
CA PRO A 151 0.35 -14.81 9.83
C PRO A 151 -0.20 -15.77 10.90
N ASP A 152 -1.14 -15.35 11.75
CA ASP A 152 -1.81 -16.17 12.77
C ASP A 152 -3.25 -16.44 12.36
N LYS A 153 -3.56 -17.67 11.93
CA LYS A 153 -4.91 -18.05 11.51
C LYS A 153 -5.91 -18.02 12.66
N LYS A 154 -5.48 -18.22 13.91
CA LYS A 154 -6.40 -18.37 15.05
C LYS A 154 -7.03 -17.04 15.49
N ILE A 155 -6.36 -15.91 15.26
CA ILE A 155 -6.89 -14.59 15.66
C ILE A 155 -7.91 -14.03 14.67
N ILE A 156 -8.03 -14.62 13.47
CA ILE A 156 -8.83 -14.05 12.38
C ILE A 156 -10.27 -13.81 12.80
N SER A 157 -10.96 -14.82 13.34
CA SER A 157 -12.36 -14.68 13.76
C SER A 157 -12.55 -13.59 14.81
N THR A 158 -11.62 -13.48 15.76
CA THR A 158 -11.62 -12.42 16.77
C THR A 158 -11.46 -11.03 16.14
N TRP A 159 -10.60 -10.88 15.14
CA TRP A 159 -10.46 -9.62 14.41
C TRP A 159 -11.68 -9.27 13.55
N GLU A 160 -12.34 -10.26 12.95
CA GLU A 160 -13.56 -10.06 12.19
C GLU A 160 -14.68 -9.48 13.07
N GLU A 161 -14.92 -10.10 14.23
CA GLU A 161 -15.91 -9.63 15.20
C GLU A 161 -15.54 -8.23 15.74
N TYR A 162 -14.26 -8.03 16.08
CA TYR A 162 -13.80 -6.75 16.61
C TYR A 162 -14.00 -5.60 15.60
N LEU A 163 -13.73 -5.83 14.32
CA LEU A 163 -14.00 -4.85 13.27
C LEU A 163 -15.48 -4.62 13.03
N ASP A 164 -16.31 -5.66 13.11
CA ASP A 164 -17.76 -5.55 12.93
C ASP A 164 -18.39 -4.68 14.03
N VAL A 165 -18.01 -4.90 15.29
CA VAL A 165 -18.44 -4.06 16.42
C VAL A 165 -17.94 -2.63 16.26
N THR A 166 -16.66 -2.46 15.92
CA THR A 166 -16.05 -1.14 15.69
C THR A 166 -16.79 -0.36 14.60
N ARG A 167 -17.11 -1.01 13.48
CA ARG A 167 -17.84 -0.39 12.36
C ARG A 167 -19.26 0.00 12.75
N LYS A 168 -19.98 -0.85 13.49
CA LYS A 168 -21.33 -0.52 14.01
C LYS A 168 -21.30 0.71 14.92
N ASN A 169 -20.22 0.89 15.67
CA ASN A 169 -20.01 2.05 16.55
C ASN A 169 -19.52 3.30 15.80
N GLY A 170 -19.38 3.26 14.46
CA GLY A 170 -18.95 4.40 13.66
C GLY A 170 -17.51 4.85 13.91
N THR A 171 -16.66 3.97 14.47
CA THR A 171 -15.26 4.28 14.78
C THR A 171 -14.29 3.49 13.89
N SER A 172 -12.99 3.73 14.05
CA SER A 172 -11.93 3.10 13.27
C SER A 172 -10.80 2.60 14.17
N LEU A 173 -9.98 1.68 13.65
CA LEU A 173 -8.84 1.10 14.35
C LEU A 173 -7.57 1.28 13.52
N GLY A 174 -6.45 1.50 14.20
CA GLY A 174 -5.12 1.35 13.62
C GLY A 174 -4.69 -0.11 13.52
N ALA A 175 -3.53 -0.32 12.89
CA ALA A 175 -2.91 -1.64 12.77
C ALA A 175 -1.39 -1.55 12.90
N LYS A 176 -0.77 -2.65 13.35
CA LYS A 176 0.68 -2.85 13.31
C LYS A 176 1.03 -3.78 12.15
N ILE A 177 1.99 -3.36 11.33
CA ILE A 177 2.45 -4.13 10.17
C ILE A 177 3.92 -4.51 10.42
N LEU A 178 4.23 -5.79 10.26
CA LEU A 178 5.60 -6.29 10.18
C LEU A 178 6.03 -6.30 8.71
N VAL A 179 7.20 -5.74 8.41
CA VAL A 179 7.86 -5.90 7.12
C VAL A 179 9.17 -6.64 7.34
N ASN A 180 9.42 -7.68 6.54
CA ASN A 180 10.59 -8.53 6.64
C ASN A 180 11.27 -8.68 5.28
N ALA A 181 12.55 -8.36 5.22
CA ALA A 181 13.42 -8.61 4.08
C ALA A 181 14.40 -9.74 4.43
N LYS A 182 14.32 -10.87 3.72
CA LYS A 182 15.15 -12.06 3.93
C LYS A 182 16.12 -12.26 2.76
N ASN A 183 17.30 -12.80 3.07
CA ASN A 183 18.42 -13.02 2.15
C ASN A 183 19.02 -11.71 1.60
N VAL A 184 18.97 -10.65 2.39
CA VAL A 184 19.61 -9.37 2.08
C VAL A 184 21.13 -9.53 2.26
N PRO A 185 21.96 -9.15 1.27
CA PRO A 185 23.41 -9.21 1.41
C PRO A 185 23.92 -8.19 2.43
N SER A 186 25.09 -8.47 3.02
CA SER A 186 25.80 -7.50 3.85
C SER A 186 26.33 -6.33 3.01
N GLY A 187 26.53 -5.18 3.66
CA GLY A 187 27.13 -4.00 3.02
C GLY A 187 26.16 -3.12 2.21
N LEU A 188 24.84 -3.32 2.34
CA LEU A 188 23.86 -2.37 1.81
C LEU A 188 23.73 -1.15 2.74
N GLY A 189 23.70 0.03 2.14
CA GLY A 189 23.69 1.31 2.82
C GLY A 189 24.95 2.11 2.48
N GLU A 190 24.81 3.42 2.46
CA GLU A 190 25.89 4.38 2.29
C GLU A 190 26.41 4.85 3.66
N PRO A 191 27.50 5.62 3.72
CA PRO A 191 27.98 6.27 4.94
C PRO A 191 26.96 7.25 5.55
N ILE A 192 27.43 8.11 6.46
CA ILE A 192 26.65 8.95 7.40
C ILE A 192 25.25 9.39 6.93
N TYR A 193 25.07 9.84 5.68
CA TYR A 193 23.81 10.38 5.16
C TYR A 193 22.97 9.45 4.27
N GLY A 194 23.35 8.18 4.10
CA GLY A 194 22.58 7.21 3.33
C GLY A 194 22.59 5.81 3.94
N LYS A 195 22.69 5.73 5.27
CA LYS A 195 22.54 4.47 6.01
C LYS A 195 21.20 3.82 5.68
N LEU A 196 21.16 2.49 5.69
CA LEU A 196 19.99 1.74 5.27
C LEU A 196 18.78 1.87 6.22
N ASP A 197 19.03 2.11 7.50
CA ASP A 197 18.04 2.18 8.58
C ASP A 197 17.54 3.60 8.88
N VAL A 198 18.07 4.61 8.20
CA VAL A 198 17.78 6.04 8.41
C VAL A 198 16.97 6.58 7.24
#